data_AF-A0A2U2HDU9-F1
#
_entry.id   AF-A0A2U2HDU9-F1
#
_cell.length_a   1.000
_cell.length_b   1.000
_cell.length_c   1.000
_cell.angle_alpha   90.00
_cell.angle_beta   90.00
_cell.angle_gamma   90.00
#
_symmetry.space_group_name_H-M   'P 1'
#
loop_
_entity.id
_entity.type
_entity.pdbx_description
1 polymer ?
#
loop_
_entity_poly.entity_id
_entity_poly.type
_entity_poly.pdbx_seq_one_letter_code
_entity_poly.pdbx_strand_id
1 'polypeptide(L)'
;MTSKNELLAASARPFIRERNIRFDRKFYDTSALAPQEEDAVFGFPDQEGAIVVVSPREAQLPIRHYEDTTAMLRAEKDSIGGVAIAGVGSSILGTSALSRNVADAYGRDIAGIVAGYGATDLWAEPMGGWFFY
;
A
#
# COMPACT_ATOMS: atom_id res chain seq x y z
N MET A 1 29.09 -0.50 0.91
CA MET A 1 29.26 0.37 2.10
C MET A 1 27.90 0.98 2.39
N THR A 2 27.20 0.45 3.39
CA THR A 2 25.86 0.92 3.78
C THR A 2 26.00 2.30 4.42
N SER A 3 25.24 3.28 3.94
CA SER A 3 25.31 4.66 4.42
C SER A 3 24.79 4.76 5.86
N LYS A 4 25.33 5.70 6.65
CA LYS A 4 24.84 6.00 8.01
C LYS A 4 23.34 6.35 8.01
N ASN A 5 22.82 6.90 6.91
CA ASN A 5 21.40 7.19 6.70
C ASN A 5 20.58 5.92 6.46
N GLU A 6 21.11 4.91 5.79
CA GLU A 6 20.43 3.63 5.57
C GLU A 6 20.29 2.83 6.87
N LEU A 7 21.30 2.89 7.74
CA LEU A 7 21.28 2.27 9.07
C LEU A 7 20.25 2.92 10.00
N LEU A 8 20.18 4.26 10.01
CA LEU A 8 19.18 5.00 10.77
C LEU A 8 17.77 4.76 10.23
N ALA A 9 17.59 4.79 8.91
CA ALA A 9 16.32 4.46 8.27
C ALA A 9 15.88 3.03 8.59
N ALA A 10 16.79 2.04 8.54
CA ALA A 10 16.48 0.64 8.88
C ALA A 10 15.96 0.48 10.32
N SER A 11 16.54 1.21 11.28
CA SER A 11 16.10 1.18 12.68
C SER A 11 14.76 1.92 12.93
N ALA A 12 14.42 2.91 12.10
CA ALA A 12 13.18 3.68 12.20
C ALA A 12 11.98 3.02 11.48
N ARG A 13 12.25 2.11 10.53
CA ARG A 13 11.22 1.39 9.75
C ARG A 13 10.11 0.75 10.59
N PRO A 14 10.40 0.03 11.71
CA PRO A 14 9.34 -0.57 12.53
C PRO A 14 8.38 0.48 13.13
N PHE A 15 8.93 1.59 13.63
CA PHE A 15 8.14 2.68 14.24
C PHE A 15 7.32 3.44 13.20
N ILE A 16 7.88 3.68 12.02
CA ILE A 16 7.20 4.31 10.89
C ILE A 16 6.05 3.43 10.39
N ARG A 17 6.29 2.11 10.27
CA ARG A 17 5.27 1.13 9.88
C ARG A 17 4.09 1.11 10.84
N GLU A 18 4.36 1.04 12.15
CA GLU A 18 3.31 0.99 13.17
C GLU A 18 2.45 2.27 13.19
N ARG A 19 3.08 3.43 13.04
CA ARG A 19 2.37 4.71 12.91
C ARG A 19 1.48 4.73 11.67
N ASN A 20 1.97 4.22 10.54
CA ASN A 20 1.22 4.24 9.29
C ASN A 20 0.04 3.27 9.30
N ILE A 21 0.19 2.08 9.90
CA ILE A 21 -0.93 1.15 10.14
C ILE A 21 -2.05 1.84 10.94
N ARG A 22 -1.70 2.67 11.93
CA ARG A 22 -2.69 3.43 12.70
C ARG A 22 -3.42 4.46 11.85
N PHE A 23 -2.72 5.13 10.93
CA PHE A 23 -3.36 6.06 10.00
C PHE A 23 -4.22 5.33 8.97
N ASP A 24 -3.76 4.18 8.47
CA ASP A 24 -4.53 3.38 7.52
C ASP A 24 -5.86 2.94 8.12
N ARG A 25 -5.86 2.46 9.36
CA ARG A 25 -7.10 2.13 10.11
C ARG A 25 -8.02 3.32 10.35
N LYS A 26 -7.51 4.55 10.26
CA LYS A 26 -8.30 5.78 10.43
C LYS A 26 -8.89 6.27 9.10
N PHE A 27 -8.15 6.12 8.00
CA PHE A 27 -8.52 6.72 6.71
C PHE A 27 -9.09 5.73 5.70
N TYR A 28 -8.76 4.44 5.83
CA TYR A 28 -9.25 3.39 4.95
C TYR A 28 -10.07 2.37 5.73
N ASP A 29 -11.01 1.73 5.03
CA ASP A 29 -11.79 0.62 5.58
C ASP A 29 -10.95 -0.66 5.60
N THR A 30 -10.01 -0.76 6.54
CA THR A 30 -9.17 -1.96 6.67
C THR A 30 -10.00 -3.19 7.03
N SER A 31 -11.18 -3.00 7.63
CA SER A 31 -12.11 -4.11 7.96
C SER A 31 -12.73 -4.78 6.75
N ALA A 32 -12.58 -4.20 5.55
CA ALA A 32 -12.94 -4.85 4.29
C ALA A 32 -12.04 -6.05 3.95
N LEU A 33 -10.85 -6.15 4.57
CA LEU A 33 -9.96 -7.29 4.41
C LEU A 33 -10.30 -8.38 5.43
N ALA A 34 -10.26 -9.64 5.01
CA ALA A 34 -10.40 -10.75 5.95
C ALA A 34 -9.13 -10.85 6.83
N PRO A 35 -9.21 -11.37 8.08
CA PRO A 35 -8.05 -11.49 8.96
C PRO A 35 -6.86 -12.23 8.33
N GLN A 36 -7.13 -13.26 7.54
CA GLN A 36 -6.10 -14.03 6.82
C GLN A 36 -5.41 -13.20 5.73
N GLU A 37 -6.15 -12.28 5.11
CA GLU A 37 -5.63 -11.36 4.10
C GLU A 37 -4.80 -10.25 4.75
N GLU A 38 -5.22 -9.73 5.91
CA GLU A 38 -4.41 -8.81 6.71
C GLU A 38 -3.06 -9.45 7.09
N ASP A 39 -3.08 -10.69 7.60
CA ASP A 39 -1.86 -11.43 7.95
C ASP A 39 -0.93 -11.63 6.74
N ALA A 40 -1.49 -11.95 5.57
CA ALA A 40 -0.73 -12.08 4.32
C ALA A 40 -0.11 -10.73 3.91
N VAL A 41 -0.88 -9.64 3.98
CA VAL A 41 -0.43 -8.28 3.68
C VAL A 41 0.69 -7.84 4.62
N PHE A 42 0.62 -8.19 5.90
CA PHE A 42 1.71 -7.91 6.84
C PHE A 42 2.98 -8.73 6.58
N GLY A 43 2.88 -9.87 5.89
CA GLY A 43 4.01 -10.67 5.45
C GLY A 43 4.73 -10.10 4.22
N PHE A 44 4.10 -9.23 3.44
CA PHE A 44 4.71 -8.63 2.27
C PHE A 44 5.74 -7.55 2.64
N PRO A 45 6.81 -7.39 1.83
CA PRO A 45 7.71 -6.27 1.99
C PRO A 45 6.99 -4.97 1.64
N ASP A 46 6.97 -4.04 2.59
CA ASP A 46 6.36 -2.72 2.42
C ASP A 46 7.33 -1.81 1.65
N GLN A 47 7.47 -2.09 0.35
CA GLN A 47 8.36 -1.40 -0.57
C GLN A 47 7.57 -0.36 -1.38
N GLU A 48 8.12 0.84 -1.48
CA GLU A 48 7.56 1.88 -2.36
C GLU A 48 7.58 1.42 -3.82
N GLY A 49 6.46 1.63 -4.52
CA GLY A 49 6.27 1.20 -5.90
C GLY A 49 5.87 -0.27 -6.06
N ALA A 50 5.79 -1.04 -4.97
CA ALA A 50 5.23 -2.38 -5.01
C ALA A 50 3.74 -2.34 -5.39
N ILE A 51 3.27 -3.42 -6.01
CA ILE A 51 1.91 -3.53 -6.50
C ILE A 51 1.19 -4.66 -5.76
N VAL A 52 0.01 -4.36 -5.22
CA VAL A 52 -0.92 -5.37 -4.70
C VAL A 52 -2.11 -5.49 -5.63
N VAL A 53 -2.38 -6.67 -6.16
CA VAL A 53 -3.60 -6.93 -6.92
C VAL A 53 -4.63 -7.54 -5.98
N VAL A 54 -5.77 -6.86 -5.90
CA VAL A 54 -6.88 -7.22 -5.01
C VAL A 54 -8.10 -7.51 -5.87
N SER A 55 -8.64 -8.71 -5.74
CA SER A 55 -9.88 -9.13 -6.38
C SER A 55 -11.10 -8.68 -5.57
N PRO A 56 -12.34 -8.74 -6.08
CA PRO A 56 -13.54 -8.55 -5.27
C PRO A 56 -13.66 -9.61 -4.17
N ARG A 57 -14.26 -9.30 -3.01
CA ARG A 57 -14.42 -10.26 -1.89
C ARG A 57 -15.12 -11.54 -2.32
N GLU A 58 -16.12 -11.43 -3.20
CA GLU A 58 -16.89 -12.56 -3.71
C GLU A 58 -16.03 -13.58 -4.47
N ALA A 59 -14.92 -13.16 -5.06
CA ALA A 59 -14.01 -14.04 -5.78
C ALA A 59 -13.21 -14.97 -4.85
N GLN A 60 -13.06 -14.61 -3.57
CA GLN A 60 -12.32 -15.38 -2.55
C GLN A 60 -10.88 -15.73 -3.00
N LEU A 61 -10.28 -14.87 -3.81
CA LEU A 61 -8.90 -15.01 -4.27
C LEU A 61 -7.94 -14.30 -3.30
N PRO A 62 -6.75 -14.87 -3.06
CA PRO A 62 -5.74 -14.23 -2.24
C PRO A 62 -5.27 -12.92 -2.88
N ILE A 63 -4.86 -11.98 -2.03
CA ILE A 63 -4.16 -10.77 -2.46
C ILE A 63 -2.81 -11.18 -3.05
N ARG A 64 -2.53 -10.68 -4.26
CA ARG A 64 -1.30 -10.99 -4.99
C ARG A 64 -0.36 -9.80 -4.90
N HIS A 65 0.91 -10.06 -4.62
CA HIS A 65 1.92 -9.02 -4.43
C HIS A 65 3.00 -9.13 -5.50
N TYR A 66 3.38 -7.99 -6.06
CA TYR A 66 4.42 -7.87 -7.08
C TYR A 66 5.41 -6.78 -6.66
N GLU A 67 6.69 -7.03 -6.95
CA GLU A 67 7.77 -6.09 -6.64
C GLU A 67 7.61 -4.75 -7.38
N ASP A 68 7.11 -4.79 -8.61
CA ASP A 68 6.90 -3.61 -9.44
C ASP A 68 5.79 -3.83 -10.49
N THR A 69 5.45 -2.75 -11.20
CA THR A 69 4.46 -2.75 -12.29
C THR A 69 4.83 -3.69 -13.44
N THR A 70 6.11 -3.87 -13.75
CA THR A 70 6.55 -4.73 -14.85
C THR A 70 6.30 -6.20 -14.50
N ALA A 71 6.59 -6.61 -13.28
CA ALA A 71 6.31 -7.94 -12.76
C ALA A 71 4.80 -8.22 -12.77
N MET A 72 3.99 -7.25 -12.33
CA MET A 72 2.54 -7.37 -12.38
C MET A 72 2.02 -7.49 -13.82
N LEU A 73 2.44 -6.63 -14.76
CA LEU A 73 1.98 -6.66 -16.15
C LEU A 73 2.30 -7.98 -16.84
N ARG A 74 3.46 -8.58 -16.54
CA ARG A 74 3.85 -9.90 -17.08
C ARG A 74 2.94 -11.02 -16.57
N ALA A 75 2.51 -10.95 -15.31
CA ALA A 75 1.70 -11.99 -14.67
C ALA A 75 0.21 -11.85 -15.01
N GLU A 76 -0.33 -10.65 -14.92
CA GLU A 76 -1.78 -10.37 -14.96
C GLU A 76 -2.30 -10.05 -16.36
N LYS A 77 -1.46 -9.50 -17.24
CA LYS A 77 -1.85 -9.09 -18.59
C LYS A 77 -3.03 -8.10 -18.55
N ASP A 78 -4.14 -8.43 -19.19
CA ASP A 78 -5.32 -7.56 -19.35
C ASP A 78 -6.42 -7.82 -18.30
N SER A 79 -6.12 -8.56 -17.22
CA SER A 79 -7.12 -8.93 -16.19
C SER A 79 -7.50 -7.77 -15.25
N ILE A 80 -6.64 -6.75 -15.15
CA ILE A 80 -6.78 -5.64 -14.21
C ILE A 80 -7.77 -4.60 -14.75
N GLY A 81 -8.82 -4.33 -13.96
CA GLY A 81 -9.89 -3.39 -14.32
C GLY A 81 -9.63 -1.94 -13.94
N GLY A 82 -8.60 -1.67 -13.13
CA GLY A 82 -8.26 -0.33 -12.69
C GLY A 82 -7.07 -0.29 -11.73
N VAL A 83 -6.65 0.93 -11.42
CA VAL A 83 -5.53 1.21 -10.51
C VAL A 83 -6.03 2.08 -9.35
N ALA A 84 -5.62 1.74 -8.14
CA ALA A 84 -5.84 2.53 -6.94
C ALA A 84 -4.50 2.94 -6.33
N ILE A 85 -4.43 4.17 -5.82
CA ILE A 85 -3.23 4.68 -5.16
C ILE A 85 -3.70 5.28 -3.83
N ALA A 86 -3.24 4.68 -2.73
CA ALA A 86 -3.48 5.26 -1.42
C ALA A 86 -2.62 6.51 -1.24
N GLY A 87 -3.12 7.47 -0.47
CA GLY A 87 -2.44 8.73 -0.20
C GLY A 87 -1.05 8.54 0.43
N VAL A 88 -0.19 9.55 0.24
CA VAL A 88 1.20 9.56 0.73
C VAL A 88 1.25 9.28 2.23
N GLY A 89 2.11 8.34 2.62
CA GLY A 89 2.25 7.89 4.02
C GLY A 89 1.35 6.72 4.41
N SER A 90 0.51 6.22 3.50
CA SER A 90 -0.18 4.94 3.65
C SER A 90 0.80 3.77 3.60
N SER A 91 0.46 2.67 4.25
CA SER A 91 1.18 1.40 4.07
C SER A 91 0.53 0.53 2.99
N ILE A 92 1.14 -0.63 2.75
CA ILE A 92 0.53 -1.70 1.96
C ILE A 92 -0.86 -2.10 2.49
N LEU A 93 -1.13 -2.00 3.80
CA LEU A 93 -2.44 -2.28 4.38
C LEU A 93 -3.52 -1.31 3.86
N GLY A 94 -3.29 0.00 3.97
CA GLY A 94 -4.21 1.01 3.46
C GLY A 94 -4.40 0.91 1.94
N THR A 95 -3.32 0.60 1.22
CA THR A 95 -3.37 0.35 -0.23
C THR A 95 -4.26 -0.84 -0.58
N SER A 96 -4.09 -1.97 0.11
CA SER A 96 -4.93 -3.16 -0.07
C SER A 96 -6.39 -2.91 0.30
N ALA A 97 -6.64 -2.19 1.40
CA ALA A 97 -7.99 -1.85 1.84
C ALA A 97 -8.72 -0.95 0.84
N LEU A 98 -8.08 0.12 0.36
CA LEU A 98 -8.63 0.99 -0.69
C LEU A 98 -8.90 0.19 -1.97
N SER A 99 -7.93 -0.63 -2.38
CA SER A 99 -8.07 -1.46 -3.59
C SER A 99 -9.22 -2.46 -3.46
N ARG A 100 -9.45 -3.01 -2.26
CA ARG A 100 -10.60 -3.89 -2.00
C ARG A 100 -11.93 -3.18 -2.21
N ASN A 101 -12.07 -1.98 -1.66
CA ASN A 101 -13.31 -1.22 -1.80
C ASN A 101 -13.61 -0.88 -3.27
N VAL A 102 -12.58 -0.53 -4.04
CA VAL A 102 -12.71 -0.28 -5.48
C VAL A 102 -13.05 -1.59 -6.22
N ALA A 103 -12.40 -2.70 -5.88
CA ALA A 103 -12.64 -4.00 -6.51
C ALA A 103 -14.07 -4.47 -6.29
N ASP A 104 -14.58 -4.36 -5.05
CA ASP A 104 -15.96 -4.68 -4.71
C ASP A 104 -16.96 -3.77 -5.42
N ALA A 105 -16.68 -2.46 -5.49
CA ALA A 105 -17.58 -1.50 -6.13
C ALA A 105 -17.74 -1.74 -7.64
N TYR A 106 -16.68 -2.19 -8.32
CA TYR A 106 -16.66 -2.37 -9.78
C TYR A 106 -16.71 -3.83 -10.24
N GLY A 107 -16.63 -4.80 -9.32
CA GLY A 107 -16.61 -6.23 -9.62
C GLY A 107 -15.41 -6.64 -10.49
N ARG A 108 -14.26 -6.00 -10.30
CA ARG A 108 -13.04 -6.21 -11.10
C ARG A 108 -11.81 -6.24 -10.22
N ASP A 109 -10.76 -6.92 -10.69
CA ASP A 109 -9.46 -6.89 -10.05
C ASP A 109 -8.83 -5.50 -10.15
N ILE A 110 -8.30 -5.00 -9.04
CA ILE A 110 -7.70 -3.68 -8.93
C ILE A 110 -6.24 -3.79 -8.51
N ALA A 111 -5.37 -3.09 -9.24
CA ALA A 111 -3.96 -2.95 -8.87
C ALA A 111 -3.79 -1.73 -7.94
N GLY A 112 -3.44 -1.99 -6.69
CA GLY A 112 -3.05 -1.00 -5.70
C GLY A 112 -1.55 -0.71 -5.78
N ILE A 113 -1.18 0.55 -6.01
CA ILE A 113 0.23 0.99 -5.96
C ILE A 113 0.57 1.42 -4.54
N VAL A 114 1.55 0.76 -3.94
CA VAL A 114 2.05 1.09 -2.61
C VAL A 114 2.91 2.35 -2.72
N ALA A 115 2.35 3.49 -2.30
CA ALA A 115 3.05 4.78 -2.28
C ALA A 115 4.21 4.82 -1.26
N GLY A 116 4.35 3.79 -0.41
CA GLY A 116 5.43 3.65 0.54
C GLY A 116 5.40 4.64 1.70
N TYR A 117 6.41 4.53 2.56
CA TYR A 117 6.59 5.37 3.74
C TYR A 117 7.10 6.78 3.39
N GLY A 118 6.39 7.49 2.52
CA GLY A 118 6.67 8.88 2.17
C GLY A 118 6.55 9.86 3.34
N ALA A 119 6.33 9.40 4.58
CA ALA A 119 6.23 10.26 5.74
C ALA A 119 7.52 11.00 6.11
N THR A 120 8.69 10.51 5.66
CA THR A 120 9.96 11.26 5.81
C THR A 120 10.01 12.44 4.83
N ASP A 121 9.50 12.27 3.61
CA ASP A 121 9.35 13.36 2.63
C ASP A 121 8.16 14.28 2.98
N LEU A 122 7.13 13.73 3.65
CA LEU A 122 5.96 14.45 4.15
C LEU A 122 6.28 15.40 5.33
N TRP A 123 7.41 15.28 6.02
CA TRP A 123 7.81 16.35 6.96
C TRP A 123 8.43 17.55 6.23
N ALA A 124 9.01 17.34 5.05
CA ALA A 124 9.64 18.40 4.27
C ALA A 124 8.65 19.10 3.32
N GLU A 125 7.75 18.36 2.66
CA GLU A 125 6.96 18.89 1.54
C GLU A 125 5.61 19.52 1.91
N PRO A 126 4.69 18.88 2.66
CA PRO A 126 3.43 19.50 3.03
C PRO A 126 3.55 20.48 4.19
N MET A 127 4.66 20.55 4.94
CA MET A 127 4.88 21.72 5.81
C MET A 127 5.06 23.00 4.97
N GLY A 128 5.65 22.91 3.78
CA GLY A 128 5.72 24.01 2.82
C GLY A 128 4.36 24.37 2.22
N GLY A 129 3.58 23.36 1.81
CA GLY A 129 2.29 23.58 1.13
C GLY A 129 1.09 23.86 2.04
N TRP A 130 1.12 23.44 3.31
CA TRP A 130 0.00 23.57 4.25
C TRP A 130 0.12 24.79 5.19
N PHE A 131 1.34 25.28 5.46
CA PHE A 131 1.58 26.38 6.40
C PHE A 131 2.02 27.71 5.77
N PHE A 132 2.35 27.74 4.47
CA PHE A 132 2.77 28.97 3.76
C PHE A 132 1.86 29.31 2.57
N TYR A 133 0.56 29.48 2.85
CA TYR A 133 -0.32 30.29 2.00
C TYR A 133 -0.66 31.60 2.70
#